data_AF-A0A926EG59-F1
#
_entry.id   AF-A0A926EG59-F1
#
_cell.length_a   1.000
_cell.length_b   1.000
_cell.length_c   1.000
_cell.angle_alpha   90.00
_cell.angle_beta   90.00
_cell.angle_gamma   90.00
#
_symmetry.space_group_name_H-M   'P 1'
#
loop_
_entity.id
_entity.type
_entity.pdbx_description
1 polymer ?
#
loop_
_entity_poly.entity_id
_entity_poly.type
_entity_poly.pdbx_seq_one_letter_code
_entity_poly.pdbx_strand_id
1 'polypeptide(L)' 'MKVKLPIGSIILMLVFLIGGTLIMAFNVPGNFWNLGTGPWIIGYLGYIFLVAAAIYHAVKE' A
#
# COMPACT_ATOMS: atom_id res chain seq x y z
N MET A 1 -26.27 -0.46 -14.16
CA MET A 1 -25.46 0.05 -13.03
C MET A 1 -24.37 0.95 -13.60
N LYS A 2 -24.39 2.27 -13.38
CA LYS A 2 -23.26 3.14 -13.79
C LYS A 2 -22.10 2.83 -12.85
N VAL A 3 -21.13 2.05 -13.32
CA VAL A 3 -19.90 1.77 -12.58
C VAL A 3 -19.16 3.10 -12.44
N LYS A 4 -19.29 3.75 -11.28
CA LYS A 4 -18.45 4.89 -10.95
C LYS A 4 -17.04 4.34 -10.71
N LEU A 5 -16.08 4.81 -11.50
CA LEU A 5 -14.68 4.48 -11.29
C LEU A 5 -14.29 4.81 -9.83
N PRO A 6 -13.68 3.87 -9.09
CA PRO A 6 -13.26 4.08 -7.71
C PRO A 6 -11.96 4.90 -7.69
N ILE A 7 -12.08 6.18 -8.05
CA ILE A 7 -10.95 7.12 -8.18
C ILE A 7 -10.11 7.17 -6.89
N GLY A 8 -10.77 7.11 -5.72
CA GLY A 8 -10.09 7.07 -4.42
C GLY A 8 -9.16 5.86 -4.30
N SER A 9 -9.64 4.67 -4.64
CA SER A 9 -8.84 3.43 -4.58
C SER A 9 -7.70 3.44 -5.60
N ILE A 10 -7.89 4.04 -6.78
CA ILE A 10 -6.84 4.16 -7.80
C ILE A 10 -5.71 5.08 -7.33
N ILE A 11 -6.03 6.23 -6.74
CA ILE A 11 -5.03 7.15 -6.18
C ILE A 11 -4.27 6.47 -5.07
N LEU A 12 -4.99 5.80 -4.16
CA LEU A 12 -4.39 5.04 -3.08
C LEU A 12 -3.40 4.00 -3.69
N MET A 13 -3.84 3.23 -4.69
CA MET A 13 -3.03 2.17 -5.31
C MET A 13 -1.75 2.72 -5.94
N LEU A 14 -1.82 3.89 -6.59
CA LEU A 14 -0.66 4.58 -7.14
C LEU A 14 0.34 5.00 -6.06
N VAL A 15 -0.14 5.53 -4.94
CA VAL A 15 0.72 5.90 -3.79
C VAL A 15 1.43 4.66 -3.25
N PHE A 16 0.72 3.54 -3.09
CA PHE A 16 1.32 2.28 -2.63
C PHE A 16 2.37 1.75 -3.61
N LEU A 17 2.06 1.76 -4.91
CA LEU A 17 2.97 1.30 -5.95
C LEU A 17 4.26 2.14 -5.99
N ILE A 18 4.14 3.47 -6.03
CA ILE A 18 5.29 4.37 -6.10
C ILE A 18 6.11 4.28 -4.81
N GLY A 19 5.45 4.32 -3.65
CA GLY A 19 6.12 4.21 -2.35
C GLY A 19 6.86 2.88 -2.17
N GLY A 20 6.22 1.76 -2.54
CA GLY A 20 6.85 0.44 -2.46
C GLY A 20 8.03 0.28 -3.43
N THR A 21 7.91 0.83 -4.65
CA THR A 21 9.00 0.79 -5.63
C THR A 21 10.21 1.59 -5.15
N LEU A 22 9.99 2.78 -4.54
CA LEU A 22 11.07 3.58 -3.96
C LEU A 22 11.74 2.85 -2.79
N ILE A 23 10.96 2.24 -1.90
CA ILE A 23 11.51 1.48 -0.75
C ILE A 23 12.35 0.29 -1.20
N MET A 24 12.01 -0.36 -2.31
CA MET A 24 12.88 -1.41 -2.89
C MET A 24 14.13 -0.84 -3.55
N ALA A 25 14.05 0.35 -4.14
CA ALA A 25 15.19 1.01 -4.79
C ALA A 25 16.23 1.50 -3.78
N PHE A 26 15.79 1.98 -2.61
CA PHE A 26 16.68 2.25 -1.49
C PHE A 26 16.97 0.91 -0.80
N ASN A 27 18.15 0.34 -1.05
CA ASN A 27 18.58 -0.92 -0.44
C ASN A 27 18.72 -0.75 1.08
N VAL A 28 17.59 -0.86 1.80
CA VAL A 28 17.51 -0.58 3.24
C VAL A 28 18.31 -1.65 3.99
N PRO A 29 19.39 -1.28 4.69
CA PRO A 29 20.22 -2.25 5.39
C PRO A 29 19.44 -2.85 6.57
N GLY A 30 19.51 -4.17 6.70
CA GLY A 30 18.85 -4.94 7.75
C GLY A 30 18.03 -6.08 7.19
N ASN A 31 18.05 -7.21 7.88
CA ASN A 31 17.19 -8.37 7.61
C ASN A 31 16.34 -8.65 8.84
N PHE A 32 15.03 -8.62 8.68
CA PHE A 32 14.09 -9.06 9.70
C PHE A 32 13.62 -10.46 9.32
N TRP A 33 13.94 -11.44 10.16
CA TRP A 33 13.42 -12.81 10.00
C TRP A 33 13.73 -13.42 8.61
N ASN A 34 14.98 -13.28 8.13
CA ASN A 34 15.43 -13.70 6.79
C ASN A 34 14.73 -13.02 5.59
N LEU A 35 13.92 -11.99 5.82
CA LEU A 35 13.40 -11.09 4.79
C LEU A 35 14.11 -9.75 4.86
N GLY A 36 14.39 -9.17 3.69
CA GLY A 36 14.92 -7.80 3.62
C GLY A 36 13.96 -6.81 4.30
N THR A 37 14.53 -5.79 4.94
CA THR A 37 13.75 -4.72 5.60
C THR A 37 12.77 -4.05 4.64
N GLY A 38 13.17 -3.84 3.38
CA GLY A 38 12.30 -3.28 2.34
C GLY A 38 10.98 -4.06 2.15
N PRO A 39 11.03 -5.37 1.81
CA PRO A 39 9.86 -6.23 1.75
C PRO A 39 8.98 -6.20 3.02
N TRP A 40 9.62 -6.18 4.19
CA TRP A 40 8.92 -6.07 5.48
C TRP A 40 8.10 -4.77 5.57
N ILE A 41 8.73 -3.63 5.34
CA ILE A 41 8.08 -2.31 5.38
C ILE A 41 6.91 -2.24 4.38
N ILE A 42 7.10 -2.78 3.17
CA ILE A 42 6.06 -2.81 2.14
C ILE A 42 4.88 -3.66 2.55
N GLY A 43 5.11 -4.82 3.17
CA GLY A 43 4.06 -5.68 3.70
C GLY A 43 3.20 -4.95 4.74
N TYR A 44 3.81 -4.26 5.71
CA TYR A 44 3.09 -3.48 6.72
C TYR A 44 2.36 -2.27 6.14
N LEU A 45 2.96 -1.55 5.20
CA LEU A 45 2.28 -0.49 4.44
C LEU A 45 1.06 -1.03 3.68
N GLY A 46 1.14 -2.26 3.16
CA GLY A 46 0.04 -2.92 2.48
C GLY A 46 -1.14 -3.21 3.41
N TYR A 47 -0.88 -3.59 4.66
CA TYR A 47 -1.95 -3.76 5.65
C TYR A 47 -2.61 -2.42 6.00
N ILE A 48 -1.82 -1.36 6.22
CA ILE A 48 -2.35 -0.01 6.48
C ILE A 48 -3.21 0.46 5.32
N PHE A 49 -2.75 0.23 4.09
CA PHE A 49 -3.48 0.53 2.88
C PHE A 49 -4.83 -0.17 2.82
N LEU A 50 -4.85 -1.47 3.10
CA LEU A 50 -6.05 -2.29 3.04
C LEU A 50 -7.08 -1.86 4.09
N VAL A 51 -6.62 -1.54 5.30
CA VAL A 51 -7.47 -0.98 6.37
C VAL A 51 -8.03 0.39 5.97
N ALA A 52 -7.20 1.28 5.43
CA ALA A 52 -7.64 2.60 4.99
C ALA A 52 -8.64 2.52 3.83
N ALA A 53 -8.44 1.62 2.88
CA ALA A 53 -9.37 1.37 1.78
C ALA A 53 -10.72 0.81 2.28
N ALA A 54 -10.68 -0.12 3.24
CA ALA A 54 -11.88 -0.67 3.86
C ALA A 54 -12.67 0.42 4.62
N ILE A 55 -11.99 1.24 5.42
CA ILE A 55 -12.61 2.37 6.13
C ILE A 55 -13.20 3.39 5.14
N TYR A 56 -12.45 3.75 4.09
CA TYR A 56 -12.94 4.69 3.08
C TYR A 56 -14.21 4.18 2.40
N HIS A 57 -14.31 2.88 2.14
CA HIS A 57 -15.51 2.29 1.55
C HIS A 57 -16.67 2.25 2.56
N ALA A 58 -16.40 1.88 3.82
CA ALA A 58 -17.40 1.81 4.87
C ALA A 58 -17.97 3.17 5.30
N VAL A 59 -17.17 4.25 5.22
CA VAL A 59 -17.59 5.63 5.56
C VAL A 59 -18.31 6.33 4.40
N LYS A 60 -18.15 5.83 3.17
CA LYS A 60 -18.73 6.42 1.96
C LYS A 60 -20.07 5.79 1.55
N GLU A 61 -20.44 4.66 2.16
CA GLU A 61 -21.82 4.16 2.18
C GLU A 61 -22.69 5.01 3.12
#